data_AF-A0A938S4A9-F1
#
_entry.id   AF-A0A938S4A9-F1
#
_cell.length_a   1.000
_cell.length_b   1.000
_cell.length_c   1.000
_cell.angle_alpha   90.00
_cell.angle_beta   90.00
_cell.angle_gamma   90.00
#
_symmetry.space_group_name_H-M   'P 1'
#
loop_
_entity.id
_entity.type
_entity.pdbx_description
1 polymer ?
#
loop_
_entity_poly.entity_id
_entity_poly.type
_entity_poly.pdbx_seq_one_letter_code
_entity_poly.pdbx_strand_id
1 'polypeptide(L)' 'MSSVEVYVVVEGRTERTFIRDVLAPALSYRDVFLYPALMGKPGHKGGDVRLDRAKTDIGNFLQQRDDT' A
#
# COMPACT_ATOMS: atom_id res chain seq x y z
N MET A 1 -17.10 1.67 18.45
CA MET A 1 -15.76 1.11 18.20
C MET A 1 -15.22 1.83 16.98
N SER A 2 -14.01 2.37 17.05
CA SER A 2 -13.40 3.10 15.93
C SER A 2 -12.55 2.13 15.13
N SER A 3 -12.93 1.86 13.88
CA SER A 3 -12.09 1.12 12.93
C SER A 3 -11.05 2.05 12.32
N VAL A 4 -9.89 1.49 11.97
CA VAL A 4 -8.82 2.22 11.28
C VAL A 4 -8.59 1.58 9.92
N GLU A 5 -8.60 2.41 8.88
CA GLU A 5 -8.25 2.01 7.53
C GLU A 5 -6.83 2.45 7.20
N VAL A 6 -6.01 1.52 6.72
CA VAL A 6 -4.61 1.76 6.41
C VAL A 6 -4.34 1.34 4.97
N TYR A 7 -3.95 2.32 4.15
CA TYR A 7 -3.47 2.05 2.80
C TYR A 7 -1.98 1.76 2.84
N VAL A 8 -1.60 0.56 2.41
CA VAL A 8 -0.21 0.10 2.48
C VAL A 8 0.36 0.11 1.08
N VAL A 9 1.24 1.08 0.80
CA VAL A 9 1.83 1.18 -0.52
C VAL A 9 3.11 0.37 -0.60
N VAL A 10 3.22 -0.49 -1.61
CA VAL A 10 4.29 -1.49 -1.76
C VAL A 10 4.89 -1.49 -3.16
N GLU A 11 6.16 -1.86 -3.27
CA GLU A 11 6.90 -1.87 -4.54
C GLU A 11 6.59 -3.15 -5.34
N GLY A 12 6.47 -4.28 -4.64
CA GLY A 12 6.44 -5.61 -5.24
C GLY A 12 5.08 -6.31 -5.16
N ARG A 13 4.83 -7.19 -6.14
CA ARG A 13 3.67 -8.10 -6.14
C ARG A 13 3.69 -9.06 -4.94
N THR A 14 4.88 -9.47 -4.51
CA THR A 14 5.06 -10.35 -3.35
C THR A 14 4.60 -9.68 -2.06
N GLU A 15 5.02 -8.44 -1.82
CA GLU A 15 4.63 -7.64 -0.66
C GLU A 15 3.12 -7.39 -0.64
N ARG A 16 2.55 -7.03 -1.80
CA ARG A 16 1.10 -6.83 -1.96
C ARG A 16 0.32 -8.08 -1.57
N THR A 17 0.80 -9.24 -2.01
CA THR A 17 0.18 -10.54 -1.75
C THR A 17 0.31 -10.91 -0.28
N PHE A 18 1.48 -10.72 0.32
CA PHE A 18 1.69 -10.93 1.75
C PHE A 18 0.75 -10.08 2.61
N ILE A 19 0.59 -8.79 2.29
CA ILE A 19 -0.32 -7.92 3.03
C ILE A 19 -1.77 -8.38 2.87
N ARG A 20 -2.20 -8.66 1.64
CA ARG A 20 -3.59 -9.07 1.35
C ARG A 20 -3.96 -10.40 2.01
N ASP A 21 -3.09 -11.40 1.88
CA ASP A 21 -3.43 -12.80 2.19
C ASP A 21 -2.99 -13.22 3.61
N VAL A 22 -2.04 -12.50 4.21
CA VAL A 22 -1.48 -12.85 5.53
C VAL A 22 -1.76 -11.76 6.56
N LEU A 23 -1.36 -10.52 6.28
CA LEU A 23 -1.39 -9.46 7.30
C LEU A 23 -2.79 -8.87 7.52
N ALA A 24 -3.55 -8.62 6.45
CA ALA A 24 -4.88 -8.05 6.54
C ALA A 24 -5.86 -8.94 7.33
N PRO A 25 -5.92 -10.27 7.10
CA PRO A 25 -6.74 -11.15 7.93
C PRO A 25 -6.30 -11.20 9.40
N ALA A 26 -4.99 -11.08 9.67
CA ALA A 26 -4.49 -11.10 11.04
C ALA A 26 -4.86 -9.84 11.84
N LEU A 27 -4.97 -8.69 11.17
CA LEU A 27 -5.25 -7.40 11.82
C LEU A 27 -6.73 -7.00 11.82
N SER A 28 -7.56 -7.60 10.96
CA SER A 28 -8.99 -7.32 10.92
C SER A 28 -9.71 -7.64 12.23
N TYR A 29 -9.21 -8.61 13.01
CA TYR A 29 -9.72 -8.93 14.35
C TYR A 29 -9.56 -7.80 15.37
N ARG A 30 -8.77 -6.77 15.04
CA ARG A 30 -8.53 -5.57 15.87
C ARG A 30 -9.13 -4.31 15.25
N ASP A 31 -10.10 -4.46 14.34
CA ASP A 31 -10.70 -3.36 13.57
C ASP A 31 -9.68 -2.52 12.76
N VAL A 32 -8.57 -3.15 12.35
CA VAL A 32 -7.55 -2.54 11.48
C VAL A 32 -7.62 -3.19 10.10
N PHE A 33 -8.04 -2.41 9.11
CA PHE A 33 -8.25 -2.87 7.73
C PHE A 33 -7.11 -2.38 6.84
N LEU A 34 -6.40 -3.33 6.23
CA LEU A 34 -5.28 -3.02 5.34
C LEU A 34 -5.68 -3.10 3.87
N TYR A 35 -5.35 -2.06 3.11
CA TYR A 35 -5.58 -1.97 1.67
C TYR A 35 -4.25 -1.82 0.93
N PRO A 36 -3.67 -2.92 0.40
CA PRO A 36 -2.37 -2.83 -0.25
C PRO A 36 -2.48 -2.27 -1.68
N ALA A 37 -1.65 -1.28 -2.00
CA ALA A 37 -1.55 -0.66 -3.32
C ALA A 37 -0.15 -0.85 -3.90
N LEU A 38 -0.06 -1.25 -5.17
CA LEU A 38 1.23 -1.43 -5.85
C LEU A 38 1.71 -0.08 -6.39
N MET A 39 2.98 0.23 -6.13
CA MET A 39 3.67 1.41 -6.65
C MET A 39 4.43 1.12 -7.94
N GLY A 40 4.59 2.17 -8.76
CA GLY A 40 5.38 2.14 -9.98
C GLY A 40 4.60 1.72 -11.23
N LYS A 41 5.19 1.99 -12.39
CA LYS A 41 4.63 1.60 -13.69
C LYS A 41 4.83 0.10 -13.94
N PRO A 42 3.89 -0.59 -14.60
CA PRO A 42 4.08 -1.97 -15.02
C PRO A 42 5.40 -2.14 -15.77
N GLY A 43 6.30 -2.99 -15.27
CA GLY A 43 7.58 -3.31 -15.92
C GLY A 43 8.85 -2.73 -15.26
N HIS A 44 8.75 -1.93 -14.20
CA HIS A 44 9.93 -1.57 -13.41
C HIS A 44 10.38 -2.75 -12.55
N LYS A 45 11.68 -3.09 -12.63
CA LYS A 45 12.33 -4.01 -11.68
C LYS A 45 12.63 -3.22 -10.41
N GLY A 46 12.18 -3.74 -9.27
CA GLY A 46 12.42 -3.10 -7.98
C GLY A 46 13.88 -3.14 -7.55
N GLY A 47 14.22 -2.37 -6.50
CA GLY A 47 15.53 -2.40 -5.85
C GLY A 47 16.23 -1.05 -5.65
N ASP A 48 15.64 0.06 -6.10
CA ASP A 48 16.14 1.43 -5.83
C ASP A 48 15.08 2.26 -5.09
N VAL A 49 14.75 1.79 -3.88
CA VAL A 49 13.81 2.44 -2.97
C VAL A 49 14.49 3.65 -2.32
N ARG A 50 14.27 4.81 -2.92
CA ARG A 50 14.67 6.11 -2.35
C ARG A 50 13.45 6.79 -1.77
N LEU A 51 13.61 7.38 -0.58
CA LEU A 51 12.53 8.08 0.11
C LEU A 51 11.88 9.17 -0.77
N ASP A 52 12.67 9.87 -1.58
CA ASP A 52 12.17 10.91 -2.47
C ASP A 52 11.23 10.34 -3.57
N ARG A 53 11.53 9.15 -4.10
CA ARG A 53 10.63 8.47 -5.05
C ARG A 53 9.37 7.99 -4.37
N ALA A 54 9.49 7.39 -3.18
CA ALA A 54 8.35 6.97 -2.39
C ALA A 54 7.41 8.15 -2.09
N LYS A 55 7.94 9.34 -1.76
CA LYS A 55 7.13 10.55 -1.57
C LYS A 55 6.35 10.95 -2.82
N THR A 56 7.00 10.99 -3.98
CA THR A 56 6.35 11.30 -5.25
C THR A 56 5.25 10.30 -5.56
N ASP A 57 5.54 9.02 -5.39
CA ASP A 57 4.58 7.96 -5.69
C ASP A 57 3.40 7.95 -4.70
N ILE A 58 3.64 8.27 -3.41
CA ILE A 58 2.58 8.42 -2.40
C ILE A 58 1.69 9.61 -2.80
N GLY A 59 2.29 10.73 -3.20
CA GLY A 59 1.55 11.89 -3.69
C GLY A 59 0.69 11.57 -4.90
N ASN A 60 1.25 10.91 -5.91
CA ASN A 60 0.52 10.48 -7.10
C ASN A 60 -0.62 9.49 -6.78
N PHE A 61 -0.41 8.61 -5.79
CA PHE A 61 -1.45 7.68 -5.34
C PHE A 61 -2.60 8.42 -4.65
N LEU A 62 -2.29 9.39 -3.78
CA LEU A 62 -3.30 10.20 -3.10
C LEU A 62 -4.10 11.07 -4.08
N GLN A 63 -3.47 11.60 -5.14
CA GLN A 63 -4.15 12.39 -6.18
C GLN A 63 -5.15 11.61 -7.03
N GLN A 64 -5.08 10.28 -7.06
CA GLN A 64 -6.02 9.43 -7.81
C GLN A 64 -7.33 9.19 -7.07
N ARG A 65 -7.46 9.71 -5.85
CA ARG A 65 -8.62 9.49 -4.99
C ARG A 65 -9.60 10.64 -5.11
N ASP A 66 -10.88 10.30 -5.29
CA ASP A 66 -11.97 11.28 -5.34
C ASP A 66 -12.40 11.78 -3.95
N ASP A 67 -11.88 11.17 -2.88
CA ASP A 67 -12.28 11.40 -1.48
C ASP A 67 -11.19 12.05 -0.60
N THR A 68 -10.18 12.65 -1.22
CA THR A 68 -9.06 13.35 -0.53
C THR A 68 -9.03 14.83 -0.90
#